data_AF-A0A6V8CAR3-F1
#
_entry.id   AF-A0A6V8CAR3-F1
#
_cell.length_a   1.000
_cell.length_b   1.000
_cell.length_c   1.000
_cell.angle_alpha   90.00
_cell.angle_beta   90.00
_cell.angle_gamma   90.00
#
_symmetry.space_group_name_H-M   'P 1'
#
loop_
_entity.id
_entity.type
_entity.pdbx_description
1 polymer ?
#
loop_
_entity_poly.entity_id
_entity_poly.type
_entity_poly.pdbx_seq_one_letter_code
_entity_poly.pdbx_strand_id
1 'polypeptide(L)'
;MEEPQSTIPVLERLLLHLHHVDVMGKGASPLQQTQTGLAEGVGIQRKHVPRAVKRLVEEGRVNLVLQHVTGHRQRLRVHVLTGLGMEEAKNIRASLEGTMVKVDESEERLLDVIDAGRLAVLHGSASGQGTSNEGQREQEHAPLALAARLLGSDDEHVQAMLIELDDVAVDESVLLEGPEAAFIACLHTALTDAVITPDEEAILVRMRKELGPFGGPLKAHVLTLLHDMLK
;
A
#
# COMPACT_ATOMS: atom_id res chain seq x y z
N MET A 1 -22.08 13.40 -12.40
CA MET A 1 -21.01 14.17 -11.73
C MET A 1 -20.25 13.15 -10.93
N GLU A 2 -19.04 12.81 -11.37
CA GLU A 2 -18.18 11.74 -10.86
C GLU A 2 -17.32 12.26 -9.70
N GLU A 3 -17.28 11.53 -8.59
CA GLU A 3 -16.40 11.81 -7.43
C GLU A 3 -15.15 10.89 -7.52
N PRO A 4 -13.92 11.42 -7.61
CA PRO A 4 -12.71 10.59 -7.56
C PRO A 4 -12.48 10.00 -6.15
N GLN A 5 -12.17 8.71 -6.07
CA GLN A 5 -11.58 8.09 -4.88
C GLN A 5 -10.19 7.56 -5.27
N SER A 6 -9.17 8.39 -5.10
CA SER A 6 -7.78 8.04 -5.42
C SER A 6 -7.18 7.22 -4.27
N THR A 7 -6.94 5.93 -4.52
CA THR A 7 -6.17 5.08 -3.61
C THR A 7 -4.68 5.25 -3.91
N ILE A 8 -3.97 5.99 -3.04
CA ILE A 8 -2.54 6.25 -3.20
C ILE A 8 -1.71 5.06 -2.67
N PRO A 9 -0.73 4.53 -3.44
CA PRO A 9 0.20 3.49 -3.00
C PRO A 9 0.95 3.84 -1.70
N VAL A 10 1.31 2.82 -0.91
CA VAL A 10 1.99 3.00 0.39
C VAL A 10 3.30 3.80 0.26
N LEU A 11 4.11 3.51 -0.76
CA LEU A 11 5.40 4.18 -0.99
C LEU A 11 5.19 5.66 -1.35
N GLU A 12 4.20 5.96 -2.19
CA GLU A 12 3.84 7.34 -2.52
C GLU A 12 3.29 8.08 -1.31
N ARG A 13 2.41 7.45 -0.51
CA ARG A 13 1.91 8.03 0.75
C ARG A 13 3.06 8.35 1.71
N LEU A 14 4.07 7.48 1.80
CA LEU A 14 5.29 7.73 2.57
C LEU A 14 6.04 8.97 2.06
N LEU A 15 6.23 9.10 0.75
CA LEU A 15 6.89 10.27 0.14
C LEU A 15 6.10 11.56 0.37
N LEU A 16 4.77 11.51 0.18
CA LEU A 16 3.87 12.63 0.40
C LEU A 16 3.85 13.07 1.87
N HIS A 17 3.78 12.12 2.81
CA HIS A 17 3.86 12.40 4.24
C HIS A 17 5.20 13.05 4.61
N LEU A 18 6.32 12.48 4.14
CA LEU A 18 7.65 13.02 4.40
C LEU A 18 7.82 14.43 3.81
N HIS A 19 7.27 14.68 2.62
CA HIS A 19 7.27 15.99 1.98
C HIS A 19 6.43 17.00 2.77
N HIS A 20 5.27 16.60 3.28
CA HIS A 20 4.40 17.45 4.09
C HIS A 20 5.09 17.87 5.41
N VAL A 21 5.65 16.91 6.15
CA VAL A 21 6.25 17.17 7.47
C VAL A 21 7.62 17.86 7.40
N ASP A 22 8.31 17.74 6.27
CA ASP A 22 9.64 18.31 6.05
C ASP A 22 9.95 18.54 4.58
N VAL A 23 9.38 19.62 4.04
CA VAL A 23 9.56 20.10 2.66
C VAL A 23 11.03 20.32 2.30
N MET A 24 11.94 20.47 3.28
CA MET A 24 13.36 20.73 3.01
C MET A 24 14.23 19.48 3.17
N GLY A 25 13.68 18.37 3.64
CA GLY A 25 14.43 17.14 3.93
C GLY A 25 15.52 17.30 4.99
N LYS A 26 15.35 18.22 5.95
CA LYS A 26 16.38 18.57 6.96
C LYS A 26 16.23 17.84 8.30
N GLY A 27 15.22 16.99 8.44
CA GLY A 27 14.80 16.42 9.71
C GLY A 27 14.01 17.41 10.58
N ALA A 28 13.20 18.30 9.98
CA ALA A 28 12.54 19.40 10.69
C ALA A 28 11.47 18.92 11.70
N SER A 29 10.91 17.73 11.48
CA SER A 29 9.82 17.14 12.27
C SER A 29 10.19 15.73 12.75
N PRO A 30 11.13 15.61 13.71
CA PRO A 30 11.82 14.34 13.96
C PRO A 30 10.91 13.22 14.47
N LEU A 31 9.85 13.56 15.23
CA LEU A 31 8.86 12.58 15.71
C LEU A 31 8.08 11.95 14.56
N GLN A 32 7.56 12.77 13.64
CA GLN A 32 6.76 12.33 12.50
C GLN A 32 7.58 11.61 11.43
N GLN A 33 8.90 11.80 11.45
CA GLN A 33 9.87 11.13 10.58
C GLN A 33 10.42 9.84 11.18
N THR A 34 10.03 9.46 12.40
CA THR A 34 10.36 8.14 12.97
C THR A 34 9.48 7.05 12.37
N GLN A 35 9.84 5.77 12.57
CA GLN A 35 9.00 4.65 12.11
C GLN A 35 7.59 4.69 12.70
N THR A 36 7.43 5.13 13.95
CA THR A 36 6.11 5.28 14.59
C THR A 36 5.32 6.40 13.92
N GLY A 37 5.93 7.57 13.74
CA GLY A 37 5.27 8.71 13.10
C GLY A 37 4.92 8.46 11.63
N LEU A 38 5.75 7.69 10.91
CA LEU A 38 5.46 7.25 9.55
C LEU A 38 4.27 6.29 9.51
N ALA A 39 4.20 5.33 10.44
CA ALA A 39 3.09 4.38 10.53
C ALA A 39 1.76 5.11 10.73
N GLU A 40 1.73 6.03 11.70
CA GLU A 40 0.56 6.82 12.06
C GLU A 40 0.14 7.78 10.95
N GLY A 41 1.08 8.51 10.35
CA GLY A 41 0.78 9.49 9.31
C GLY A 41 0.32 8.87 7.98
N VAL A 42 0.88 7.72 7.63
CA VAL A 42 0.56 7.02 6.38
C VAL A 42 -0.65 6.09 6.52
N GLY A 43 -0.95 5.64 7.74
CA GLY A 43 -2.04 4.68 8.01
C GLY A 43 -1.65 3.24 7.67
N ILE A 44 -0.44 2.81 8.05
CA ILE A 44 0.02 1.42 7.92
C ILE A 44 0.52 0.88 9.26
N GLN A 45 0.52 -0.44 9.44
CA GLN A 45 1.02 -1.01 10.70
C GLN A 45 2.54 -0.79 10.84
N ARG A 46 2.98 -0.44 12.06
CA ARG A 46 4.38 -0.11 12.36
C ARG A 46 5.40 -1.18 11.94
N LYS A 47 5.04 -2.46 11.97
CA LYS A 47 5.91 -3.58 11.55
C LYS A 47 6.24 -3.58 10.05
N HIS A 48 5.47 -2.87 9.21
CA HIS A 48 5.67 -2.82 7.75
C HIS A 48 6.53 -1.63 7.30
N VAL A 49 6.60 -0.58 8.12
CA VAL A 49 7.38 0.64 7.85
C VAL A 49 8.86 0.35 7.53
N PRO A 50 9.60 -0.51 8.27
CA PRO A 50 11.01 -0.73 8.01
C PRO A 50 11.32 -1.20 6.59
N ARG A 51 10.46 -2.06 6.01
CA ARG A 51 10.67 -2.63 4.68
C ARG A 51 10.33 -1.64 3.57
N ALA A 52 9.19 -0.93 3.71
CA ALA A 52 8.80 0.14 2.79
C ALA A 52 9.85 1.26 2.74
N VAL A 53 10.34 1.69 3.91
CA VAL A 53 11.43 2.65 4.01
C VAL A 53 12.72 2.11 3.42
N LYS A 54 13.09 0.86 3.69
CA LYS A 54 14.31 0.24 3.15
C LYS A 54 14.32 0.31 1.63
N ARG A 55 13.19 0.03 0.99
CA ARG A 55 13.04 0.16 -0.46
C ARG A 55 13.26 1.59 -0.94
N LEU A 56 12.63 2.59 -0.31
CA LEU A 56 12.85 4.00 -0.65
C LEU A 56 14.30 4.45 -0.44
N VAL A 57 15.01 3.86 0.51
CA VAL A 57 16.44 4.10 0.73
C VAL A 57 17.30 3.46 -0.37
N GLU A 58 16.98 2.22 -0.76
CA GLU A 58 17.66 1.51 -1.86
C GLU A 58 17.44 2.21 -3.21
N GLU A 59 16.25 2.76 -3.44
CA GLU A 59 15.89 3.57 -4.60
C GLU A 59 16.46 5.01 -4.53
N GLY A 60 17.12 5.38 -3.43
CA GLY A 60 17.76 6.69 -3.26
C GLY A 60 16.80 7.86 -3.05
N ARG A 61 15.52 7.58 -2.75
CA ARG A 61 14.45 8.56 -2.52
C ARG A 61 14.42 9.07 -1.07
N VAL A 62 14.86 8.24 -0.13
CA VAL A 62 14.89 8.54 1.32
C VAL A 62 16.28 8.30 1.90
N ASN A 63 16.69 9.14 2.85
CA ASN A 63 17.90 8.98 3.65
C ASN A 63 17.57 8.78 5.13
N LEU A 64 18.45 8.06 5.83
CA LEU A 64 18.40 7.86 7.28
C LEU A 64 19.38 8.80 7.98
N VAL A 65 18.86 9.69 8.83
CA VAL A 65 19.67 10.64 9.61
C VAL A 65 19.43 10.41 11.10
N LEU A 66 20.45 10.59 11.92
CA LEU A 66 20.29 10.59 13.38
C LEU A 66 19.95 12.00 13.85
N GLN A 67 18.76 12.21 14.38
CA GLN A 67 18.28 13.51 14.84
C GLN A 67 17.99 13.46 16.35
N HIS A 68 18.22 14.57 17.05
CA HIS A 68 17.70 14.69 18.41
C HIS A 68 16.19 14.91 18.35
N VAL A 69 15.43 14.11 19.07
CA VAL A 69 13.97 14.15 19.07
C VAL A 69 13.50 14.60 20.44
N THR A 70 12.71 15.66 20.47
CA THR A 70 12.15 16.21 21.71
C THR A 70 11.38 15.12 22.47
N GLY A 71 11.61 15.01 23.78
CA GLY A 71 11.02 13.96 24.61
C GLY A 71 11.78 12.62 24.62
N HIS A 72 12.84 12.46 23.82
CA HIS A 72 13.68 11.26 23.83
C HIS A 72 15.08 11.56 24.35
N ARG A 73 15.59 10.67 25.21
CA ARG A 73 16.91 10.83 25.85
C ARG A 73 18.08 10.57 24.90
N GLN A 74 17.82 10.02 23.71
CA GLN A 74 18.83 9.63 22.71
C GLN A 74 18.42 10.13 21.32
N ARG A 75 19.41 10.28 20.43
CA ARG A 75 19.15 10.58 19.01
C ARG A 75 18.43 9.39 18.37
N LEU A 76 17.37 9.67 17.62
CA LEU A 76 16.61 8.66 16.89
C LEU A 76 16.94 8.70 15.40
N ARG A 77 16.71 7.58 14.72
CA ARG A 77 16.77 7.50 13.26
C ARG A 77 15.50 8.12 12.70
N VAL A 78 15.68 9.18 11.92
CA VAL A 78 14.63 9.87 11.18
C VAL A 78 14.84 9.65 9.69
N HIS A 79 13.72 9.58 8.97
CA HIS A 79 13.70 9.39 7.53
C HIS A 79 13.46 10.74 6.86
N VAL A 80 14.34 11.14 5.96
CA VAL A 80 14.28 12.43 5.26
C VAL A 80 14.31 12.21 3.77
N LEU A 81 13.59 13.04 3.01
CA LEU A 81 13.65 12.97 1.54
C LEU A 81 15.03 13.38 1.03
N THR A 82 15.50 12.69 0.01
CA THR A 82 16.64 13.14 -0.80
C THR A 82 16.16 14.15 -1.85
N GLY A 83 17.08 14.73 -2.63
CA GLY A 83 16.69 15.55 -3.78
C GLY A 83 15.81 14.78 -4.79
N LEU A 84 16.11 13.50 -5.02
CA LEU A 84 15.30 12.63 -5.88
C LEU A 84 13.91 12.38 -5.30
N GLY A 85 13.82 12.03 -4.01
CA GLY A 85 12.53 11.83 -3.35
C GLY A 85 11.67 13.09 -3.28
N MET A 86 12.31 14.26 -3.22
CA MET A 86 11.63 15.55 -3.25
C MET A 86 11.02 15.86 -4.62
N GLU A 87 11.77 15.64 -5.70
CA GLU A 87 11.26 15.77 -7.07
C GLU A 87 10.10 14.81 -7.31
N GLU A 88 10.23 13.56 -6.86
CA GLU A 88 9.19 12.55 -7.00
C GLU A 88 7.94 12.89 -6.21
N ALA A 89 8.07 13.33 -4.96
CA ALA A 89 6.94 13.80 -4.17
C ALA A 89 6.22 14.98 -4.85
N LYS A 90 6.94 15.90 -5.50
CA LYS A 90 6.31 16.98 -6.28
C LYS A 90 5.57 16.46 -7.50
N ASN A 91 6.14 15.48 -8.21
CA ASN A 91 5.50 14.87 -9.38
C ASN A 91 4.20 14.16 -8.98
N ILE A 92 4.22 13.42 -7.86
CA ILE A 92 3.02 12.79 -7.29
C ILE A 92 2.00 13.86 -6.89
N ARG A 93 2.43 14.96 -6.25
CA ARG A 93 1.50 16.05 -5.91
C ARG A 93 0.88 16.70 -7.16
N ALA A 94 1.65 16.84 -8.23
CA ALA A 94 1.16 17.37 -9.49
C ALA A 94 0.17 16.42 -10.18
N SER A 95 0.40 15.10 -10.12
CA SER A 95 -0.56 14.11 -10.67
C SER A 95 -1.86 14.04 -9.87
N LEU A 96 -1.82 14.35 -8.57
CA LEU A 96 -2.99 14.43 -7.70
C LEU A 96 -3.71 15.79 -7.72
N GLU A 97 -3.22 16.75 -8.53
CA GLU A 97 -3.82 18.07 -8.61
C GLU A 97 -5.25 18.00 -9.17
N GLY A 98 -6.20 18.61 -8.46
CA GLY A 98 -7.62 18.57 -8.82
C GLY A 98 -8.35 17.25 -8.47
N THR A 99 -7.66 16.30 -7.84
CA THR A 99 -8.29 15.08 -7.32
C THR A 99 -9.06 15.43 -6.05
N MET A 100 -10.37 15.22 -6.08
CA MET A 100 -11.22 15.22 -4.89
C MET A 100 -11.17 13.83 -4.22
N VAL A 101 -11.44 13.78 -2.93
CA VAL A 101 -11.64 12.55 -2.18
C VAL A 101 -12.76 12.74 -1.19
N LYS A 102 -13.53 11.67 -0.99
CA LYS A 102 -14.60 11.66 -0.01
C LYS A 102 -14.02 11.37 1.36
N VAL A 103 -14.14 12.32 2.27
CA VAL A 103 -13.80 12.18 3.68
C VAL A 103 -15.09 12.29 4.47
N ASP A 104 -15.47 11.19 5.14
CA ASP A 104 -16.74 11.03 5.83
C ASP A 104 -17.94 11.31 4.91
N GLU A 105 -18.61 12.45 5.09
CA GLU A 105 -19.78 12.91 4.31
C GLU A 105 -19.46 14.12 3.41
N SER A 106 -18.19 14.50 3.29
CA SER A 106 -17.75 15.69 2.54
C SER A 106 -16.72 15.35 1.47
N GLU A 107 -16.75 16.09 0.36
CA GLU A 107 -15.68 16.05 -0.63
C GLU A 107 -14.61 17.08 -0.27
N GLU A 108 -13.38 16.62 -0.09
CA GLU A 108 -12.21 17.45 0.16
C GLU A 108 -11.20 17.26 -0.97
N ARG A 109 -10.36 18.26 -1.24
CA ARG A 109 -9.25 18.05 -2.19
C ARG A 109 -8.23 17.13 -1.54
N LEU A 110 -7.75 16.15 -2.29
CA LEU A 110 -6.77 15.18 -1.82
C LEU A 110 -5.49 15.84 -1.28
N LEU A 111 -5.01 16.87 -1.96
CA LEU A 111 -3.86 17.65 -1.52
C LEU A 111 -4.12 18.37 -0.18
N ASP A 112 -5.35 18.83 0.07
CA ASP A 112 -5.72 19.47 1.33
C ASP A 112 -5.76 18.44 2.48
N VAL A 113 -6.20 17.22 2.20
CA VAL A 113 -6.16 16.09 3.15
C VAL A 113 -4.71 15.71 3.48
N ILE A 114 -3.84 15.64 2.46
CA ILE A 114 -2.41 15.38 2.62
C ILE A 114 -1.74 16.49 3.43
N ASP A 115 -2.03 17.76 3.10
CA ASP A 115 -1.47 18.93 3.77
C ASP A 115 -2.03 19.15 5.17
N ALA A 116 -3.16 18.53 5.50
CA ALA A 116 -3.66 18.43 6.87
C ALA A 116 -3.02 17.27 7.66
N GLY A 117 -2.15 16.46 7.04
CA GLY A 117 -1.54 15.28 7.66
C GLY A 117 -2.54 14.13 7.89
N ARG A 118 -3.66 14.11 7.16
CA ARG A 118 -4.75 13.13 7.30
C ARG A 118 -4.69 11.98 6.29
N LEU A 119 -3.50 11.66 5.77
CA LEU A 119 -3.28 10.57 4.81
C LEU A 119 -3.81 9.20 5.30
N ALA A 120 -3.80 8.96 6.61
CA ALA A 120 -4.36 7.74 7.21
C ALA A 120 -5.88 7.58 6.99
N VAL A 121 -6.63 8.67 6.80
CA VAL A 121 -8.09 8.64 6.61
C VAL A 121 -8.45 8.03 5.25
N LEU A 122 -7.57 8.12 4.27
CA LEU A 122 -7.75 7.52 2.94
C LEU A 122 -7.71 5.98 2.95
N HIS A 123 -7.29 5.38 4.06
CA HIS A 123 -7.32 3.93 4.25
C HIS A 123 -8.54 3.46 5.07
N GLY A 124 -9.30 4.37 5.70
CA GLY A 124 -10.35 4.02 6.65
C GLY A 124 -11.75 3.85 6.06
N SER A 125 -11.95 4.06 4.75
CA SER A 125 -13.29 4.28 4.18
C SER A 125 -13.50 3.54 2.86
N ALA A 126 -13.27 2.23 2.80
CA ALA A 126 -13.64 1.41 1.64
C ALA A 126 -14.78 0.44 2.00
N SER A 127 -16.00 0.98 2.10
CA SER A 127 -17.22 0.20 1.98
C SER A 127 -18.05 0.80 0.85
N GLY A 128 -18.01 0.19 -0.34
CA GLY A 128 -19.04 0.37 -1.36
C GLY A 128 -18.58 0.80 -2.76
N GLN A 129 -18.60 -0.18 -3.67
CA GLN A 129 -19.02 -0.12 -5.08
C GLN A 129 -18.08 0.57 -6.10
N GLY A 130 -17.54 -0.26 -7.00
CA GLY A 130 -16.74 0.16 -8.16
C GLY A 130 -17.56 0.42 -9.43
N THR A 131 -16.88 0.96 -10.45
CA THR A 131 -16.82 0.41 -11.82
C THR A 131 -15.79 1.18 -12.67
N SER A 132 -15.25 0.44 -13.62
CA SER A 132 -14.20 0.58 -14.66
C SER A 132 -14.03 1.92 -15.40
N ASN A 133 -12.78 2.28 -15.73
CA ASN A 133 -12.38 2.42 -17.15
C ASN A 133 -10.87 2.32 -17.39
N GLU A 134 -10.53 1.71 -18.53
CA GLU A 134 -9.20 1.28 -18.97
C GLU A 134 -8.38 2.44 -19.55
N GLY A 135 -7.07 2.45 -19.25
CA GLY A 135 -6.11 3.20 -20.06
C GLY A 135 -5.01 3.94 -19.29
N GLN A 136 -4.28 3.27 -18.40
CA GLN A 136 -2.93 3.66 -17.96
C GLN A 136 -2.34 2.59 -17.01
N ARG A 137 -2.36 1.32 -17.42
CA ARG A 137 -1.68 0.24 -16.68
C ARG A 137 -0.28 0.05 -17.23
N GLU A 138 0.64 0.89 -16.83
CA GLU A 138 2.06 0.60 -16.99
C GLU A 138 2.83 1.39 -15.93
N GLN A 139 3.00 0.78 -14.75
CA GLN A 139 4.28 0.70 -14.00
C GLN A 139 4.15 0.62 -12.46
N GLU A 140 2.96 0.55 -11.88
CA GLU A 140 2.82 0.36 -10.43
C GLU A 140 1.88 -0.79 -10.08
N HIS A 141 2.41 -1.78 -9.35
CA HIS A 141 1.70 -2.99 -8.96
C HIS A 141 0.69 -2.68 -7.84
N ALA A 142 -0.45 -2.10 -8.22
CA ALA A 142 -1.61 -2.02 -7.32
C ALA A 142 -1.93 -3.42 -6.78
N PRO A 143 -2.27 -3.58 -5.49
CA PRO A 143 -2.49 -4.90 -4.91
C PRO A 143 -3.60 -5.69 -5.63
N LEU A 144 -4.58 -4.98 -6.21
CA LEU A 144 -5.61 -5.55 -7.07
C LEU A 144 -5.08 -6.05 -8.43
N ALA A 145 -4.18 -5.30 -9.08
CA ALA A 145 -3.57 -5.70 -10.35
C ALA A 145 -2.62 -6.91 -10.15
N LEU A 146 -2.00 -7.03 -8.99
CA LEU A 146 -1.30 -8.24 -8.61
C LEU A 146 -2.28 -9.39 -8.37
N ALA A 147 -3.34 -9.17 -7.60
CA ALA A 147 -4.38 -10.17 -7.35
C ALA A 147 -4.95 -10.75 -8.65
N ALA A 148 -5.29 -9.89 -9.61
CA ALA A 148 -5.70 -10.25 -10.96
C ALA A 148 -4.70 -11.19 -11.64
N ARG A 149 -3.42 -10.84 -11.66
CA ARG A 149 -2.38 -11.69 -12.28
C ARG A 149 -2.12 -13.01 -11.55
N LEU A 150 -2.18 -13.01 -10.22
CA LEU A 150 -2.04 -14.23 -9.42
C LEU A 150 -3.21 -15.18 -9.64
N LEU A 151 -4.43 -14.66 -9.60
CA LEU A 151 -5.65 -15.43 -9.84
C LEU A 151 -5.81 -15.80 -11.33
N GLY A 152 -5.09 -15.12 -12.24
CA GLY A 152 -5.29 -15.26 -13.67
C GLY A 152 -6.64 -14.71 -14.14
N SER A 153 -7.16 -13.73 -13.42
CA SER A 153 -8.42 -13.05 -13.71
C SER A 153 -8.16 -11.59 -14.01
N ASP A 154 -9.15 -10.90 -14.55
CA ASP A 154 -9.12 -9.44 -14.65
C ASP A 154 -9.50 -8.79 -13.30
N ASP A 155 -9.17 -7.51 -13.16
CA ASP A 155 -9.37 -6.73 -11.93
C ASP A 155 -10.85 -6.67 -11.51
N GLU A 156 -11.78 -6.64 -12.48
CA GLU A 156 -13.22 -6.59 -12.24
C GLU A 156 -13.73 -7.90 -11.63
N HIS A 157 -13.27 -9.03 -12.16
CA HIS A 157 -13.64 -10.35 -11.70
C HIS A 157 -13.05 -10.66 -10.32
N VAL A 158 -11.85 -10.14 -10.02
CA VAL A 158 -11.28 -10.21 -8.67
C VAL A 158 -12.05 -9.31 -7.70
N GLN A 159 -12.41 -8.09 -8.09
CA GLN A 159 -13.27 -7.23 -7.28
C GLN A 159 -14.61 -7.88 -6.96
N ALA A 160 -15.27 -8.49 -7.96
CA ALA A 160 -16.52 -9.21 -7.76
C ALA A 160 -16.36 -10.35 -6.73
N MET A 161 -15.27 -11.12 -6.81
CA MET A 161 -14.98 -12.18 -5.83
C MET A 161 -14.72 -11.66 -4.42
N LEU A 162 -14.05 -10.51 -4.28
CA LEU A 162 -13.79 -9.88 -2.98
C LEU A 162 -15.09 -9.38 -2.35
N ILE A 163 -16.00 -8.82 -3.15
CA ILE A 163 -17.34 -8.38 -2.70
C ILE A 163 -18.19 -9.59 -2.28
N GLU A 164 -18.17 -10.68 -3.06
CA GLU A 164 -18.87 -11.92 -2.69
C GLU A 164 -18.29 -12.59 -1.43
N LEU A 165 -17.01 -12.35 -1.11
CA LEU A 165 -16.36 -12.89 0.09
C LEU A 165 -16.89 -12.28 1.39
N ASP A 166 -17.33 -11.02 1.38
CA ASP A 166 -17.90 -10.34 2.56
C ASP A 166 -19.24 -10.98 3.01
N ASP A 167 -19.91 -11.73 2.12
CA ASP A 167 -21.17 -12.44 2.38
C ASP A 167 -21.00 -13.95 2.71
N VAL A 168 -19.78 -14.51 2.58
CA VAL A 168 -19.52 -15.95 2.74
C VAL A 168 -18.47 -16.19 3.82
N ALA A 169 -18.86 -16.86 4.90
CA ALA A 169 -17.92 -17.37 5.90
C ALA A 169 -16.98 -18.39 5.25
N VAL A 170 -15.74 -18.00 4.99
CA VAL A 170 -14.69 -18.90 4.48
C VAL A 170 -14.37 -19.91 5.59
N ASP A 171 -14.48 -21.20 5.27
CA ASP A 171 -14.12 -22.26 6.19
C ASP A 171 -12.58 -22.34 6.30
N GLU A 172 -12.02 -21.61 7.27
CA GLU A 172 -10.59 -21.60 7.62
C GLU A 172 -10.06 -22.99 8.02
N SER A 173 -10.91 -24.01 8.18
CA SER A 173 -10.49 -25.37 8.56
C SER A 173 -9.89 -26.18 7.42
N VAL A 174 -9.95 -25.69 6.17
CA VAL A 174 -9.36 -26.39 5.02
C VAL A 174 -7.84 -26.20 4.98
N LEU A 175 -7.12 -27.20 5.48
CA LEU A 175 -5.66 -27.24 5.42
C LEU A 175 -5.21 -27.43 3.96
N LEU A 176 -4.53 -26.42 3.42
CA LEU A 176 -3.76 -26.56 2.19
C LEU A 176 -2.48 -27.35 2.48
N GLU A 177 -2.09 -28.24 1.57
CA GLU A 177 -0.87 -29.03 1.68
C GLU A 177 0.03 -28.87 0.45
N GLY A 178 1.32 -29.15 0.62
CA GLY A 178 2.27 -29.20 -0.49
C GLY A 178 2.46 -27.85 -1.19
N PRO A 179 2.47 -27.80 -2.54
CA PRO A 179 2.75 -26.58 -3.31
C PRO A 179 1.76 -25.43 -3.05
N GLU A 180 0.50 -25.73 -2.73
CA GLU A 180 -0.54 -24.73 -2.46
C GLU A 180 -0.28 -24.01 -1.13
N ALA A 181 0.11 -24.76 -0.09
CA ALA A 181 0.51 -24.21 1.20
C ALA A 181 1.76 -23.33 1.09
N ALA A 182 2.74 -23.76 0.28
CA ALA A 182 3.95 -22.98 0.03
C ALA A 182 3.64 -21.67 -0.70
N PHE A 183 2.71 -21.69 -1.66
CA PHE A 183 2.26 -20.48 -2.35
C PHE A 183 1.56 -19.53 -1.41
N ILE A 184 0.64 -20.01 -0.56
CA ILE A 184 -0.05 -19.19 0.43
C ILE A 184 0.93 -18.59 1.44
N ALA A 185 1.91 -19.35 1.93
CA ALA A 185 2.93 -18.82 2.84
C ALA A 185 3.78 -17.72 2.18
N CYS A 186 4.15 -17.90 0.91
CA CYS A 186 4.88 -16.90 0.13
C CYS A 186 4.03 -15.65 -0.12
N LEU A 187 2.77 -15.84 -0.50
CA LEU A 187 1.81 -14.76 -0.73
C LEU A 187 1.55 -14.00 0.56
N HIS A 188 1.25 -14.68 1.66
CA HIS A 188 1.10 -14.07 2.97
C HIS A 188 2.35 -13.27 3.36
N THR A 189 3.55 -13.80 3.13
CA THR A 189 4.80 -13.07 3.42
C THR A 189 4.92 -11.81 2.56
N ALA A 190 4.58 -11.88 1.28
CA ALA A 190 4.60 -10.74 0.37
C ALA A 190 3.53 -9.68 0.72
N LEU A 191 2.32 -10.12 1.07
CA LEU A 191 1.19 -9.26 1.43
C LEU A 191 1.32 -8.67 2.83
N THR A 192 1.95 -9.38 3.76
CA THR A 192 2.20 -8.90 5.12
C THR A 192 2.87 -7.53 5.05
N ASP A 193 3.76 -7.27 4.11
CA ASP A 193 4.56 -6.05 4.10
C ASP A 193 3.93 -4.86 3.35
N ALA A 194 2.67 -4.97 2.92
CA ALA A 194 1.90 -3.96 2.17
C ALA A 194 2.57 -3.46 0.87
N VAL A 195 3.68 -4.10 0.47
CA VAL A 195 4.49 -3.81 -0.71
C VAL A 195 5.06 -5.12 -1.21
N ILE A 196 4.77 -5.46 -2.46
CA ILE A 196 5.31 -6.67 -3.09
C ILE A 196 6.49 -6.25 -3.97
N THR A 197 7.64 -6.87 -3.73
CA THR A 197 8.86 -6.61 -4.51
C THR A 197 8.80 -7.33 -5.87
N PRO A 198 9.53 -6.85 -6.89
CA PRO A 198 9.59 -7.54 -8.19
C PRO A 198 10.08 -8.99 -8.09
N ASP A 199 10.99 -9.29 -7.16
CA ASP A 199 11.48 -10.65 -6.93
C ASP A 199 10.41 -11.54 -6.29
N GLU A 200 9.69 -11.04 -5.29
CA GLU A 200 8.55 -11.76 -4.68
C GLU A 200 7.45 -12.01 -5.70
N GLU A 201 7.16 -11.02 -6.54
CA GLU A 201 6.23 -11.17 -7.64
C GLU A 201 6.70 -12.24 -8.64
N ALA A 202 7.97 -12.23 -9.05
CA ALA A 202 8.50 -13.22 -9.98
C ALA A 202 8.40 -14.64 -9.39
N ILE A 203 8.64 -14.78 -8.09
CA ILE A 203 8.46 -16.05 -7.36
C ILE A 203 6.99 -16.47 -7.37
N LEU A 204 6.07 -15.58 -7.00
CA LEU A 204 4.64 -15.87 -6.95
C LEU A 204 4.09 -16.23 -8.35
N VAL A 205 4.47 -15.49 -9.38
CA VAL A 205 4.08 -15.78 -10.78
C VAL A 205 4.61 -17.14 -11.23
N ARG A 206 5.84 -17.49 -10.86
CA ARG A 206 6.41 -18.80 -11.17
C ARG A 206 5.65 -19.92 -10.46
N MET A 207 5.44 -19.81 -9.14
CA MET A 207 4.71 -20.80 -8.35
C MET A 207 3.27 -20.98 -8.87
N ARG A 208 2.62 -19.88 -9.26
CA ARG A 208 1.31 -19.90 -9.90
C ARG A 208 1.30 -20.69 -11.21
N LYS A 209 2.33 -20.55 -12.05
CA LYS A 209 2.47 -21.34 -13.29
C LYS A 209 2.65 -22.83 -13.01
N GLU A 210 3.38 -23.18 -11.96
CA GLU A 210 3.61 -24.56 -11.53
C GLU A 210 2.34 -25.20 -10.93
N LEU A 211 1.52 -24.41 -10.22
CA LEU A 211 0.25 -24.83 -9.63
C LEU A 211 -0.89 -25.00 -10.65
N GLY A 212 -0.89 -24.23 -11.74
CA GLY A 212 -2.00 -24.21 -12.69
C GLY A 212 -3.22 -23.45 -12.15
N PRO A 213 -4.45 -23.75 -12.62
CA PRO A 213 -5.65 -23.05 -12.15
C PRO A 213 -5.91 -23.35 -10.68
N PHE A 214 -6.21 -22.31 -9.89
CA PHE A 214 -6.47 -22.49 -8.46
C PHE A 214 -7.75 -23.30 -8.23
N GLY A 215 -7.62 -24.35 -7.43
CA GLY A 215 -8.78 -25.06 -6.88
C GLY A 215 -9.58 -24.16 -5.94
N GLY A 216 -10.82 -24.56 -5.64
CA GLY A 216 -11.71 -23.82 -4.72
C GLY A 216 -11.07 -23.41 -3.39
N PRO A 217 -10.40 -24.34 -2.67
CA PRO A 217 -9.74 -24.04 -1.39
C PRO A 217 -8.62 -23.00 -1.49
N LEU A 218 -7.73 -23.14 -2.48
CA LEU A 218 -6.62 -22.21 -2.69
C LEU A 218 -7.13 -20.83 -3.09
N LYS A 219 -8.13 -20.79 -3.99
CA LYS A 219 -8.75 -19.54 -4.44
C LYS A 219 -9.38 -18.78 -3.28
N ALA A 220 -10.09 -19.47 -2.39
CA ALA A 220 -10.67 -18.86 -1.19
C ALA A 220 -9.59 -18.26 -0.28
N HIS A 221 -8.52 -19.01 0.02
CA HIS A 221 -7.41 -18.50 0.86
C HIS A 221 -6.71 -17.29 0.26
N VAL A 222 -6.46 -17.29 -1.06
CA VAL A 222 -5.86 -16.15 -1.76
C VAL A 222 -6.77 -14.93 -1.64
N LEU A 223 -8.07 -15.09 -1.86
CA LEU A 223 -9.04 -14.01 -1.74
C LEU A 223 -9.12 -13.47 -0.31
N THR A 224 -9.14 -14.32 0.72
CA THR A 224 -9.12 -13.89 2.13
C THR A 224 -7.88 -13.06 2.44
N LEU A 225 -6.69 -13.52 2.04
CA LEU A 225 -5.45 -12.77 2.29
C LEU A 225 -5.40 -11.42 1.56
N LEU A 226 -5.90 -11.39 0.33
CA LEU A 226 -5.97 -10.15 -0.44
C LEU A 226 -6.99 -9.18 0.14
N HIS A 227 -8.14 -9.71 0.58
CA HIS A 227 -9.18 -8.95 1.24
C HIS A 227 -8.70 -8.32 2.54
N ASP A 228 -8.01 -9.09 3.40
CA ASP A 228 -7.44 -8.58 4.66
C ASP A 228 -6.37 -7.50 4.46
N MET A 229 -5.71 -7.47 3.30
CA MET A 229 -4.76 -6.42 2.93
C MET A 229 -5.45 -5.21 2.30
N LEU A 230 -6.58 -5.41 1.61
CA LEU A 230 -7.35 -4.34 0.95
C LEU A 230 -8.32 -3.62 1.90
N LYS A 231 -8.59 -4.19 3.09
CA LYS A 231 -9.28 -3.57 4.22
C LYS A 231 -8.33 -2.71 5.07
#